data_AF-A0A258C4A7-F1
#
_entry.id   AF-A0A258C4A7-F1
#
_cell.length_a   1.000
_cell.length_b   1.000
_cell.length_c   1.000
_cell.angle_alpha   90.00
_cell.angle_beta   90.00
_cell.angle_gamma   90.00
#
_symmetry.space_group_name_H-M   'P 1'
#
loop_
_entity.id
_entity.type
_entity.pdbx_description
1 polymer ?
#
loop_
_entity_poly.entity_id
_entity_poly.type
_entity_poly.pdbx_seq_one_letter_code
_entity_poly.pdbx_strand_id
1 'polypeptide(L)'
;ADAAALQQASAGRTPLFVMLDGTWREAKKMFKSPYLAKLPVLGIQPTQQSDYLLREAAHLHQLCTAEVAIEVLRLAADQPAAEQLAEYFQVFRNAYLKGKPHLQLPD
;
A
#
# COMPACT_ATOMS: atom_id res chain seq x y z
N ALA A 1 -8.03 -8.15 -1.52
CA ALA A 1 -8.09 -8.89 -0.24
C ALA A 1 -9.55 -9.24 0.05
N ASP A 2 -9.82 -10.11 1.01
CA ASP A 2 -11.20 -10.44 1.39
C ASP A 2 -11.67 -9.57 2.57
N ALA A 3 -12.72 -8.77 2.38
CA ALA A 3 -13.33 -7.95 3.42
C ALA A 3 -13.87 -8.80 4.59
N ALA A 4 -14.28 -10.05 4.32
CA ALA A 4 -14.74 -10.97 5.36
C ALA A 4 -13.61 -11.33 6.34
N ALA A 5 -12.39 -11.54 5.82
CA ALA A 5 -11.23 -11.82 6.66
C ALA A 5 -10.87 -10.65 7.58
N LEU A 6 -11.02 -9.41 7.09
CA LEU A 6 -10.81 -8.20 7.89
C LEU A 6 -11.86 -8.08 9.02
N GLN A 7 -13.14 -8.30 8.70
CA GLN A 7 -14.21 -8.30 9.71
C GLN A 7 -14.03 -9.39 10.77
N GLN A 8 -13.64 -10.60 10.35
CA GLN A 8 -13.39 -11.70 11.26
C GLN A 8 -12.20 -11.40 12.19
N ALA A 9 -11.12 -10.83 11.65
CA ALA A 9 -9.94 -10.47 12.43
C ALA A 9 -10.18 -9.29 13.39
N SER A 10 -11.05 -8.35 13.02
CA SER A 10 -11.35 -7.18 13.86
C SER A 10 -12.32 -7.48 15.00
N ALA A 11 -13.11 -8.56 14.90
CA ALA A 11 -14.09 -8.98 15.91
C ALA A 11 -15.02 -7.83 16.36
N GLY A 12 -15.45 -6.99 15.41
CA GLY A 12 -16.34 -5.86 15.66
C GLY A 12 -15.66 -4.61 16.26
N ARG A 13 -14.33 -4.58 16.38
CA ARG A 13 -13.57 -3.40 16.80
C ARG A 13 -13.01 -2.63 15.59
N THR A 14 -12.62 -1.39 15.80
CA THR A 14 -11.85 -0.63 14.82
C THR A 14 -10.51 -1.32 14.55
N PRO A 15 -10.20 -1.71 13.29
CA PRO A 15 -8.96 -2.40 12.98
C PRO A 15 -7.75 -1.46 13.08
N LEU A 16 -6.64 -1.97 13.62
CA LEU A 16 -5.33 -1.31 13.59
C LEU A 16 -4.49 -1.95 12.48
N PHE A 17 -4.11 -1.16 11.49
CA PHE A 17 -3.23 -1.60 10.42
C PHE A 17 -1.77 -1.31 10.78
N VAL A 18 -0.93 -2.34 10.67
CA VAL A 18 0.52 -2.22 10.85
C VAL A 18 1.19 -2.41 9.51
N MET A 19 1.82 -1.36 9.00
CA MET A 19 2.52 -1.37 7.72
C MET A 19 4.03 -1.37 7.97
N LEU A 20 4.73 -2.29 7.32
CA LEU A 20 6.19 -2.40 7.42
C LEU A 20 6.81 -1.59 6.28
N ASP A 21 7.32 -0.40 6.61
CA ASP A 21 7.98 0.46 5.64
C ASP A 21 9.49 0.16 5.56
N GLY A 22 9.98 -0.01 4.35
CA GLY A 22 11.37 -0.35 4.08
C GLY A 22 11.55 -1.07 2.75
N THR A 23 12.79 -1.46 2.44
CA THR A 23 13.07 -2.35 1.32
C THR A 23 12.41 -3.72 1.55
N TRP A 24 12.17 -4.48 0.48
CA TRP A 24 11.60 -5.83 0.58
C TRP A 24 12.37 -6.72 1.56
N ARG A 25 13.71 -6.60 1.59
CA ARG A 25 14.57 -7.34 2.51
C ARG A 25 14.35 -6.94 3.96
N GLU A 26 14.20 -5.65 4.24
CA GLU A 26 13.93 -5.12 5.58
C GLU A 26 12.53 -5.50 6.06
N ALA A 27 11.51 -5.29 5.23
CA ALA A 27 10.13 -5.70 5.53
C ALA A 27 10.04 -7.21 5.82
N LYS A 28 10.68 -8.05 5.00
CA LYS A 28 10.75 -9.51 5.22
C LYS A 28 11.46 -9.87 6.54
N LYS A 29 12.48 -9.10 6.95
CA LYS A 29 13.16 -9.32 8.24
C LYS A 29 12.27 -8.92 9.41
N MET A 30 11.63 -7.75 9.34
CA MET A 30 10.69 -7.28 10.35
C MET A 30 9.51 -8.24 10.51
N PHE A 31 8.94 -8.71 9.40
CA PHE A 31 7.82 -9.66 9.38
C PHE A 31 8.13 -10.97 10.11
N LYS A 32 9.38 -11.43 10.10
CA LYS A 32 9.82 -12.64 10.82
C LYS A 32 10.02 -12.46 12.32
N SER A 33 9.81 -11.25 12.86
CA SER A 33 10.02 -10.99 14.28
C SER A 33 8.99 -11.73 15.15
N PRO A 34 9.38 -12.23 16.35
CA PRO A 34 8.44 -12.84 17.28
C PRO A 34 7.30 -11.92 17.71
N TYR A 35 7.54 -10.61 17.68
CA TYR A 35 6.54 -9.59 18.00
C TYR A 35 5.37 -9.60 17.01
N LEU A 36 5.64 -9.75 15.71
CA LEU A 36 4.62 -9.74 14.67
C LEU A 36 4.04 -11.14 14.37
N ALA A 37 4.70 -12.21 14.80
CA ALA A 37 4.34 -13.59 14.46
C ALA A 37 2.92 -14.02 14.88
N LYS A 38 2.32 -13.33 15.85
CA LYS A 38 0.96 -13.62 16.35
C LYS A 38 -0.12 -12.76 15.69
N LEU A 39 0.26 -11.74 14.93
CA LEU A 39 -0.70 -10.83 14.32
C LEU A 39 -1.31 -11.45 13.06
N PRO A 40 -2.61 -11.25 12.81
CA PRO A 40 -3.24 -11.68 11.57
C PRO A 40 -2.61 -10.93 10.39
N VAL A 41 -2.39 -11.65 9.29
CA VAL A 41 -1.80 -11.10 8.07
C VAL A 41 -2.90 -10.81 7.07
N LEU A 42 -3.02 -9.55 6.67
CA LEU A 42 -3.94 -9.12 5.61
C LEU A 42 -3.25 -9.24 4.25
N GLY A 43 -3.66 -10.22 3.45
CA GLY A 43 -3.16 -10.37 2.07
C GLY A 43 -3.87 -9.42 1.11
N ILE A 44 -3.17 -8.40 0.62
CA ILE A 44 -3.69 -7.52 -0.43
C ILE A 44 -3.36 -8.13 -1.78
N GLN A 45 -4.38 -8.61 -2.49
CA GLN A 45 -4.32 -8.87 -3.92
C GLN A 45 -4.78 -7.59 -4.63
N PRO A 46 -3.88 -6.82 -5.27
CA PRO A 46 -4.30 -5.70 -6.09
C PRO A 46 -5.06 -6.24 -7.31
N THR A 47 -6.31 -5.81 -7.47
CA THR A 47 -7.12 -6.09 -8.67
C THR A 47 -6.86 -5.07 -9.79
N GLN A 48 -6.25 -3.93 -9.48
CA GLN A 48 -5.77 -2.94 -10.46
C GLN A 48 -4.24 -2.99 -10.59
N GLN A 49 -3.74 -2.80 -11.81
CA GLN A 49 -2.31 -2.58 -12.08
C GLN A 49 -1.82 -1.36 -11.28
N SER A 50 -0.60 -1.44 -10.74
CA SER A 50 0.06 -0.29 -10.11
C SER A 50 0.38 0.76 -11.16
N ASP A 51 -0.07 2.00 -10.94
CA ASP A 51 0.29 3.16 -11.77
C ASP A 51 1.68 3.73 -11.38
N TYR A 52 2.45 3.05 -10.55
CA TYR A 52 3.68 3.57 -9.96
C TYR A 52 4.90 3.37 -10.87
N LEU A 53 5.08 4.29 -11.83
CA LEU A 53 6.17 4.28 -12.82
C LEU A 53 7.52 4.85 -12.32
N LEU A 54 7.75 4.96 -11.00
CA LEU A 54 8.85 5.76 -10.43
C LEU A 54 10.11 4.99 -10.01
N ARG A 55 10.28 3.73 -10.40
CA ARG A 55 11.55 3.01 -10.27
C ARG A 55 11.89 2.29 -11.59
N GLU A 56 13.12 2.45 -12.06
CA GLU A 56 13.73 1.66 -13.16
C GLU A 56 13.69 0.14 -12.94
N ALA A 57 13.21 -0.34 -11.79
CA ALA A 57 12.98 -1.75 -11.49
C ALA A 57 11.66 -1.98 -10.73
N ALA A 58 10.61 -1.21 -11.03
CA ALA A 58 9.26 -1.54 -10.58
C ALA A 58 8.72 -2.68 -11.44
N HIS A 59 8.95 -3.93 -11.02
CA HIS A 59 8.11 -5.02 -11.50
C HIS A 59 6.65 -4.61 -11.23
N LEU A 60 5.82 -4.67 -12.29
CA LEU A 60 4.39 -4.33 -12.39
C LEU A 60 3.45 -4.86 -11.28
N HIS A 61 3.98 -5.53 -10.26
CA HIS A 61 3.26 -6.22 -9.19
C HIS A 61 3.67 -5.77 -7.78
N GLN A 62 4.39 -4.65 -7.63
CA GLN A 62 4.87 -4.16 -6.33
C GLN A 62 4.30 -2.78 -6.03
N LEU A 63 3.16 -2.74 -5.33
CA LEU A 63 2.57 -1.52 -4.78
C LEU A 63 3.55 -0.85 -3.81
N CYS A 64 3.68 0.47 -3.89
CA CYS A 64 4.40 1.24 -2.87
C CYS A 64 3.57 1.34 -1.57
N THR A 65 4.20 1.80 -0.48
CA THR A 65 3.55 1.92 0.84
C THR A 65 2.24 2.71 0.77
N ALA A 66 2.18 3.81 -0.01
CA ALA A 66 0.96 4.61 -0.14
C ALA A 66 -0.17 3.88 -0.88
N GLU A 67 0.15 3.17 -1.97
CA GLU A 67 -0.83 2.38 -2.72
C GLU A 67 -1.40 1.22 -1.87
N VAL A 68 -0.53 0.55 -1.10
CA VAL A 68 -0.96 -0.46 -0.11
C VAL A 68 -1.94 0.16 0.88
N ALA A 69 -1.66 1.35 1.42
CA ALA A 69 -2.55 2.02 2.36
C ALA A 69 -3.91 2.37 1.76
N ILE A 70 -3.94 2.85 0.50
CA ILE A 70 -5.19 3.14 -0.22
C ILE A 70 -6.06 1.88 -0.34
N GLU A 71 -5.46 0.74 -0.74
CA GLU A 71 -6.18 -0.53 -0.83
C GLU A 71 -6.71 -1.01 0.53
N VAL A 72 -5.91 -0.85 1.59
CA VAL A 72 -6.34 -1.17 2.96
C VAL A 72 -7.54 -0.35 3.39
N LEU A 73 -7.55 0.95 3.10
CA LEU A 73 -8.67 1.84 3.44
C LEU A 73 -9.96 1.46 2.68
N ARG A 74 -9.85 1.14 1.38
CA ARG A 74 -10.98 0.61 0.59
C ARG A 74 -11.55 -0.68 1.19
N LEU A 75 -10.67 -1.61 1.57
CA LEU A 75 -11.05 -2.87 2.22
C LEU A 75 -11.71 -2.66 3.59
N ALA A 76 -11.30 -1.62 4.31
CA ALA A 76 -11.92 -1.21 5.57
C ALA A 76 -13.24 -0.44 5.38
N ALA A 77 -13.72 -0.28 4.14
CA ALA A 77 -14.87 0.52 3.76
C ALA A 77 -14.74 2.02 4.11
N ASP A 78 -13.51 2.52 4.30
CA ASP A 78 -13.22 3.95 4.48
C ASP A 78 -12.88 4.58 3.12
N GLN A 79 -13.90 4.63 2.28
CA GLN A 79 -13.80 5.16 0.92
C GLN A 79 -13.34 6.63 0.90
N PRO A 80 -13.85 7.54 1.76
CA PRO A 80 -13.42 8.93 1.76
C PRO A 80 -11.93 9.09 2.10
N ALA A 81 -11.40 8.32 3.05
CA ALA A 81 -9.97 8.38 3.36
C ALA A 81 -9.11 7.79 2.23
N ALA A 82 -9.57 6.70 1.60
CA ALA A 82 -8.89 6.09 0.48
C ALA A 82 -8.76 7.04 -0.72
N GLU A 83 -9.83 7.77 -1.05
CA GLU A 83 -9.86 8.74 -2.14
C GLU A 83 -8.95 9.94 -1.86
N GLN A 84 -9.03 10.53 -0.66
CA GLN A 84 -8.16 11.63 -0.26
C GLN A 84 -6.67 11.25 -0.30
N LEU A 85 -6.33 10.05 0.18
CA LEU A 85 -4.95 9.57 0.12
C LEU A 85 -4.49 9.33 -1.33
N ALA A 86 -5.35 8.79 -2.18
CA ALA A 86 -5.06 8.59 -3.60
C ALA A 86 -4.82 9.92 -4.32
N GLU A 87 -5.66 10.93 -4.09
CA GLU A 87 -5.48 12.27 -4.65
C GLU A 87 -4.18 12.92 -4.18
N TYR A 88 -3.90 12.87 -2.88
CA TYR A 88 -2.66 13.40 -2.32
C TYR A 88 -1.42 12.73 -2.93
N PHE A 89 -1.49 11.40 -3.09
CA PHE A 89 -0.43 10.63 -3.71
C PHE A 89 -0.19 11.02 -5.17
N GLN A 90 -1.25 11.30 -5.94
CA GLN A 90 -1.14 11.83 -7.31
C GLN A 90 -0.41 13.18 -7.35
N VAL A 91 -0.75 14.09 -6.45
CA VAL A 91 -0.08 15.39 -6.34
C VAL A 91 1.41 15.22 -6.01
N PHE A 92 1.73 14.38 -5.03
CA PHE A 92 3.10 14.05 -4.65
C PHE A 92 3.90 13.49 -5.84
N ARG A 93 3.33 12.51 -6.56
CA ARG A 93 3.95 11.89 -7.73
C ARG A 93 4.26 12.91 -8.82
N ASN A 94 3.29 13.77 -9.13
CA ASN A 94 3.44 14.82 -10.14
C ASN A 94 4.52 15.84 -9.76
N ALA A 95 4.58 16.24 -8.50
CA ALA A 95 5.62 17.14 -8.00
C ALA A 95 7.01 16.50 -8.01
N TYR A 96 7.10 15.22 -7.62
CA TYR A 96 8.36 14.47 -7.60
C TYR A 96 8.95 14.31 -9.00
N LEU A 97 8.12 13.99 -10.00
CA LEU A 97 8.53 13.86 -11.41
C LEU A 97 9.05 15.19 -11.98
N LYS A 98 8.37 16.30 -11.67
CA LYS A 98 8.86 17.64 -12.05
C LYS A 98 10.25 17.95 -11.47
N GLY A 99 10.56 17.41 -10.30
CA GLY A 99 11.89 17.49 -9.68
C GLY A 99 12.93 16.54 -10.27
N LYS A 100 12.55 15.62 -11.15
CA LYS A 100 13.42 14.63 -11.82
C LYS A 100 13.26 14.68 -13.35
N PRO A 101 13.77 15.73 -14.01
CA PRO A 101 13.53 16.00 -15.44
C PRO A 101 14.02 14.91 -16.42
N HIS A 102 14.82 13.95 -15.96
CA HIS A 102 15.33 12.81 -16.72
C HIS A 102 14.37 11.59 -16.74
N LEU A 103 13.29 11.62 -15.95
CA LEU A 103 12.22 10.60 -15.96
C LEU A 103 11.00 11.20 -16.69
N GLN A 104 10.95 11.06 -18.02
CA GLN A 104 9.75 11.40 -18.80
C GLN A 104 8.77 10.23 -18.77
N LEU A 105 7.52 10.48 -18.36
CA LEU A 105 6.43 9.53 -18.52
C LEU A 105 5.98 9.51 -19.99
N PRO A 106 5.67 8.34 -20.57
CA PRO A 106 4.90 8.27 -21.81
C PRO A 106 3.51 8.89 -21.59
N ASP A 107 2.96 9.51 -22.64
CA ASP A 107 1.60 10.07 -22.68
C ASP A 107 0.51 9.06 -22.29
#